data_AF-A0A4Z1DWH9-F1
#
_entry.id   AF-A0A4Z1DWH9-F1
#
_cell.length_a   1.000
_cell.length_b   1.000
_cell.length_c   1.000
_cell.angle_alpha   90.00
_cell.angle_beta   90.00
_cell.angle_gamma   90.00
#
_symmetry.space_group_name_H-M   'P 1'
#
loop_
_entity.id
_entity.type
_entity.pdbx_description
1 polymer ?
#
loop_
_entity_poly.entity_id
_entity_poly.type
_entity_poly.pdbx_seq_one_letter_code
_entity_poly.pdbx_strand_id
1 'polypeptide(L)'
;MIFATGQAVVVGALCVLGVNLYAGLLIVLRAKRFRTPLYKPMLLNIVLSNVPIALAIIGFVVVLLAQIPVNDDPGLAWVGPTAFVLATIVFVAFFPNAAYLITELNFSHRKEGDGVPMWFDIVMTLTLTMSGILNAIVSLSLVQTFLMFGFDLRGGLPTSPPAWTWAVAAGILLLACVGVWMGRMIRLNSWDIVLPWRLLAKLGRHLRQPGKVGELVGFTLTHFVLLALLYTAVYAPISMLVLSEIRLISTGPR
;
A
#
# COMPACT_ATOMS: atom_id res chain seq x y z
N MET A 1 1.74 32.61 7.54
CA MET A 1 1.87 31.28 8.15
C MET A 1 2.11 30.28 7.02
N ILE A 2 3.28 30.36 6.39
CA ILE A 2 3.60 29.73 5.10
C ILE A 2 4.56 28.55 5.39
N PHE A 3 4.37 27.40 4.71
CA PHE A 3 5.31 26.27 4.53
C PHE A 3 5.26 25.02 5.43
N ALA A 4 4.37 24.88 6.42
CA ALA A 4 4.36 23.67 7.26
C ALA A 4 4.06 22.38 6.46
N THR A 5 3.16 22.44 5.48
CA THR A 5 2.73 21.28 4.68
C THR A 5 3.87 20.66 3.87
N GLY A 6 4.67 21.49 3.19
CA GLY A 6 5.79 21.01 2.37
C GLY A 6 6.87 20.35 3.22
N GLN A 7 7.23 20.96 4.35
CA GLN A 7 8.17 20.39 5.30
C GLN A 7 7.64 19.08 5.92
N ALA A 8 6.35 19.03 6.27
CA ALA A 8 5.73 17.82 6.81
C ALA A 8 5.75 16.65 5.82
N VAL A 9 5.51 16.90 4.53
CA VAL A 9 5.61 15.87 3.48
C VAL A 9 7.04 15.34 3.35
N VAL A 10 8.04 16.23 3.33
CA VAL A 10 9.46 15.83 3.26
C VAL A 10 9.87 15.02 4.48
N VAL A 11 9.51 15.46 5.69
CA VAL A 11 9.80 14.73 6.93
C VAL A 11 9.11 13.37 6.92
N GLY A 12 7.83 13.29 6.52
CA GLY A 12 7.11 12.03 6.40
C GLY A 12 7.79 11.05 5.42
N ALA A 13 8.20 11.54 4.25
CA ALA A 13 8.92 10.73 3.26
C ALA A 13 10.27 10.22 3.80
N LEU A 14 11.03 11.07 4.49
CA LEU A 14 12.30 10.69 5.12
C LEU A 14 12.10 9.66 6.24
N CYS A 15 11.05 9.77 7.04
CA CYS A 15 10.71 8.78 8.07
C CYS A 15 10.39 7.42 7.45
N VAL A 16 9.57 7.39 6.39
CA VAL A 16 9.23 6.16 5.68
C VAL A 16 10.48 5.53 5.07
N LEU A 17 11.31 6.31 4.39
CA LEU A 17 12.60 5.85 3.86
C LEU A 17 13.50 5.32 4.98
N GLY A 18 13.59 6.03 6.10
CA GLY A 18 14.38 5.64 7.26
C GLY A 18 13.96 4.28 7.83
N VAL A 19 12.65 4.02 7.95
CA VAL A 19 12.15 2.72 8.42
C VAL A 19 12.47 1.59 7.43
N ASN A 20 12.34 1.85 6.12
CA ASN A 20 12.72 0.87 5.08
C ASN A 20 14.23 0.54 5.12
N LEU A 21 15.08 1.56 5.24
CA LEU A 21 16.53 1.40 5.36
C LEU A 21 16.91 0.68 6.65
N TYR A 22 16.26 1.03 7.77
CA TYR A 22 16.49 0.40 9.06
C TYR A 22 16.08 -1.09 9.06
N ALA A 23 14.95 -1.43 8.44
CA ALA A 23 14.55 -2.84 8.24
C ALA A 23 15.62 -3.62 7.47
N GLY A 24 16.09 -3.09 6.33
CA GLY A 24 17.14 -3.71 5.53
C GLY A 24 18.47 -3.85 6.29
N LEU A 25 18.84 -2.81 7.05
CA LEU A 25 20.04 -2.82 7.89
C LEU A 25 19.97 -3.93 8.94
N LEU A 26 18.85 -4.06 9.67
CA LEU A 26 18.70 -5.11 10.69
C LEU A 26 18.79 -6.52 10.10
N ILE A 27 18.23 -6.75 8.90
CA ILE A 27 18.34 -8.04 8.19
C ILE A 27 19.80 -8.35 7.84
N VAL A 28 20.54 -7.36 7.34
CA VAL A 28 21.97 -7.53 7.00
C VAL A 28 22.81 -7.71 8.26
N LEU A 29 22.54 -6.94 9.33
CA LEU A 29 23.22 -7.07 10.62
C LEU A 29 22.98 -8.42 11.25
N ARG A 30 21.77 -8.99 11.14
CA ARG A 30 21.47 -10.34 11.61
C ARG A 30 22.41 -11.37 10.99
N ALA A 31 22.53 -11.33 9.66
CA ALA A 31 23.35 -12.25 8.90
C ALA A 31 24.84 -12.10 9.26
N LYS A 32 25.34 -10.86 9.30
CA LYS A 32 26.76 -10.57 9.58
C LYS A 32 27.15 -10.86 11.04
N ARG A 33 26.37 -10.40 12.02
CA ARG A 33 26.74 -10.43 13.45
C ARG A 33 26.60 -11.83 14.05
N PHE A 34 25.57 -12.56 13.64
CA PHE A 34 25.26 -13.89 14.17
C PHE A 34 25.63 -15.03 13.21
N ARG A 35 26.32 -14.71 12.10
CA ARG A 35 26.79 -15.68 11.09
C ARG A 35 25.67 -16.58 10.55
N THR A 36 24.47 -16.03 10.43
CA THR A 36 23.31 -16.72 9.86
C THR A 36 23.21 -16.41 8.35
N PRO A 37 22.64 -17.31 7.54
CA PRO A 37 22.46 -17.03 6.11
C PRO A 37 21.54 -15.82 5.91
N LEU A 38 21.90 -14.94 4.97
CA LEU A 38 21.08 -13.78 4.62
C LEU A 38 19.78 -14.25 3.96
N TYR A 39 18.65 -13.97 4.60
CA TYR A 39 17.34 -14.33 4.09
C TYR A 39 16.88 -13.35 3.02
N LYS A 40 17.34 -13.59 1.78
CA LYS A 40 17.07 -12.76 0.59
C LYS A 40 15.58 -12.41 0.39
N PRO A 41 14.60 -13.31 0.64
CA PRO A 41 13.19 -12.97 0.46
C PRO A 41 12.73 -11.77 1.29
N MET A 42 13.25 -11.56 2.51
CA MET A 42 12.88 -10.40 3.32
C MET A 42 13.37 -9.08 2.70
N LEU A 43 14.56 -9.06 2.09
CA LEU A 43 15.06 -7.88 1.38
C LEU A 43 14.23 -7.59 0.13
N LEU A 44 13.86 -8.64 -0.62
CA LEU A 44 12.97 -8.50 -1.77
C LEU A 44 11.59 -7.98 -1.36
N ASN A 45 11.06 -8.42 -0.22
CA ASN A 45 9.78 -7.93 0.31
C ASN A 45 9.81 -6.43 0.64
N ILE A 46 10.95 -5.88 1.11
CA ILE A 46 11.10 -4.43 1.28
C ILE A 46 11.01 -3.71 -0.08
N VAL A 47 11.68 -4.23 -1.11
CA VAL A 47 11.61 -3.62 -2.45
C VAL A 47 10.18 -3.70 -3.00
N LEU A 48 9.54 -4.87 -2.92
CA LEU A 48 8.18 -5.10 -3.39
C LEU A 48 7.14 -4.26 -2.62
N SER A 49 7.35 -3.99 -1.33
CA SER A 49 6.43 -3.16 -0.55
C SER A 49 6.44 -1.69 -0.95
N ASN A 50 7.51 -1.21 -1.61
CA ASN A 50 7.59 0.15 -2.13
C ASN A 50 6.97 0.30 -3.53
N VAL A 51 6.71 -0.81 -4.25
CA VAL A 51 6.14 -0.79 -5.60
C VAL A 51 4.79 -0.04 -5.65
N PRO A 52 3.85 -0.21 -4.71
CA PRO A 52 2.59 0.54 -4.71
C PRO A 52 2.78 2.06 -4.63
N ILE A 53 3.79 2.55 -3.90
CA ILE A 53 4.10 3.99 -3.83
C ILE A 53 4.55 4.48 -5.21
N ALA A 54 5.49 3.77 -5.84
CA ALA A 54 5.97 4.12 -7.17
C ALA A 54 4.83 4.09 -8.20
N LEU A 55 3.97 3.07 -8.16
CA LEU A 55 2.81 2.94 -9.05
C LEU A 55 1.77 4.04 -8.82
N ALA A 56 1.55 4.48 -7.58
CA ALA A 56 0.66 5.62 -7.31
C ALA A 56 1.20 6.91 -7.95
N ILE A 57 2.49 7.18 -7.81
CA ILE A 57 3.14 8.38 -8.39
C ILE A 57 3.14 8.31 -9.93
N ILE A 58 3.59 7.19 -10.49
CA ILE A 58 3.62 6.99 -11.94
C ILE A 58 2.21 7.04 -12.52
N GLY A 59 1.25 6.36 -11.89
CA GLY A 59 -0.15 6.38 -12.29
C GLY A 59 -0.73 7.79 -12.30
N PHE A 60 -0.45 8.59 -11.28
CA PHE A 60 -0.83 10.00 -11.24
C PHE A 60 -0.25 10.79 -12.42
N VAL A 61 1.05 10.69 -12.67
CA VAL A 61 1.72 11.38 -13.80
C VAL A 61 1.13 10.93 -15.13
N VAL A 62 0.95 9.63 -15.34
CA VAL A 62 0.36 9.07 -16.57
C VAL A 62 -1.05 9.59 -16.79
N VAL A 63 -1.88 9.62 -15.75
CA VAL A 63 -3.26 10.13 -15.86
C VAL A 63 -3.27 11.62 -16.17
N LEU A 64 -2.38 12.42 -15.58
CA LEU A 64 -2.26 13.85 -15.91
C LEU A 64 -1.81 14.08 -17.35
N LEU A 65 -0.77 13.37 -17.80
CA LEU A 65 -0.27 13.50 -19.17
C LEU A 65 -1.32 13.03 -20.19
N ALA A 66 -2.13 12.02 -19.85
CA ALA A 66 -3.25 11.55 -20.67
C ALA A 66 -4.38 12.58 -20.84
N GLN A 67 -4.45 13.63 -20.00
CA GLN A 67 -5.41 14.72 -20.18
C GLN A 67 -4.93 15.78 -21.18
N ILE A 68 -3.63 15.86 -21.49
CA ILE A 68 -3.10 16.89 -22.39
C ILE A 68 -3.73 16.80 -23.79
N PRO A 69 -3.75 15.62 -24.47
CA PRO A 69 -4.31 15.52 -25.81
C PRO A 69 -5.83 15.72 -25.85
N VAL A 70 -6.51 15.46 -24.73
CA VAL A 70 -7.97 15.64 -24.60
C VAL A 70 -8.36 17.12 -24.63
N ASN A 71 -7.47 17.99 -24.12
CA ASN A 71 -7.71 19.44 -24.14
C ASN A 71 -7.65 20.01 -25.58
N ASP A 72 -6.87 19.37 -26.45
CA ASP A 72 -6.65 19.81 -27.83
C ASP A 72 -7.61 19.14 -28.84
N ASP A 73 -7.97 17.86 -28.63
CA ASP A 73 -8.90 17.11 -29.47
C ASP A 73 -9.97 16.38 -28.62
N PRO A 74 -11.24 16.84 -28.63
CA PRO A 74 -12.35 16.19 -27.94
C PRO A 74 -12.59 14.73 -28.35
N GLY A 75 -12.16 14.32 -29.54
CA GLY A 75 -12.25 12.94 -30.02
C GLY A 75 -11.40 11.95 -29.21
N LEU A 76 -10.42 12.45 -28.43
CA LEU A 76 -9.54 11.65 -27.57
C LEU A 76 -10.02 11.55 -26.11
N ALA A 77 -11.25 11.99 -25.79
CA ALA A 77 -11.77 12.00 -24.42
C ALA A 77 -11.76 10.64 -23.69
N TRP A 78 -11.63 9.52 -24.42
CA TRP A 78 -11.50 8.18 -23.86
C TRP A 78 -10.11 7.88 -23.27
N VAL A 79 -9.05 8.58 -23.70
CA VAL A 79 -7.66 8.31 -23.32
C VAL A 79 -7.42 8.50 -21.83
N GLY A 80 -7.92 9.60 -21.25
CA GLY A 80 -7.82 9.89 -19.82
C GLY A 80 -8.47 8.82 -18.94
N PRO A 81 -9.76 8.49 -19.13
CA PRO A 81 -10.44 7.40 -18.43
C PRO A 81 -9.75 6.04 -18.59
N THR A 82 -9.30 5.69 -19.80
CA THR A 82 -8.58 4.43 -20.03
C THR A 82 -7.26 4.38 -19.24
N ALA A 83 -6.47 5.46 -19.27
CA ALA A 83 -5.24 5.56 -18.49
C ALA A 83 -5.50 5.41 -16.98
N PHE A 84 -6.56 6.03 -16.47
CA PHE A 84 -6.97 5.93 -15.07
C PHE A 84 -7.36 4.50 -14.67
N VAL A 85 -8.16 3.82 -15.50
CA VAL A 85 -8.58 2.45 -15.24
C VAL A 85 -7.37 1.51 -15.24
N LEU A 86 -6.48 1.63 -16.23
CA LEU A 86 -5.27 0.80 -16.32
C LEU A 86 -4.33 1.04 -15.13
N ALA A 87 -4.09 2.30 -14.77
CA ALA A 87 -3.28 2.65 -13.61
C ALA A 87 -3.87 2.08 -12.32
N THR A 88 -5.20 2.14 -12.16
CA THR A 88 -5.92 1.59 -11.00
C THR A 88 -5.80 0.07 -10.93
N ILE A 89 -5.99 -0.64 -12.05
CA ILE A 89 -5.86 -2.11 -12.10
C ILE A 89 -4.45 -2.53 -11.69
N VAL A 90 -3.42 -1.87 -12.24
CA VAL A 90 -2.02 -2.17 -11.92
C VAL A 90 -1.72 -1.83 -10.46
N PHE A 91 -2.16 -0.70 -9.95
CA PHE A 91 -1.99 -0.33 -8.54
C PHE A 91 -2.62 -1.38 -7.60
N VAL A 92 -3.89 -1.73 -7.82
CA VAL A 92 -4.62 -2.69 -6.97
C VAL A 92 -3.99 -4.08 -7.03
N ALA A 93 -3.46 -4.50 -8.19
CA ALA A 93 -2.77 -5.79 -8.31
C ALA A 93 -1.47 -5.87 -7.48
N PHE A 94 -0.74 -4.75 -7.35
CA PHE A 94 0.52 -4.71 -6.62
C PHE A 94 0.40 -4.23 -5.17
N PHE A 95 -0.71 -3.57 -4.80
CA PHE A 95 -0.98 -3.09 -3.45
C PHE A 95 -0.86 -4.17 -2.35
N PRO A 96 -1.27 -5.44 -2.54
CA PRO A 96 -1.06 -6.50 -1.56
C PRO A 96 0.40 -6.66 -1.10
N ASN A 97 1.39 -6.31 -1.94
CA ASN A 97 2.80 -6.45 -1.57
C ASN A 97 3.21 -5.57 -0.38
N ALA A 98 2.57 -4.41 -0.20
CA ALA A 98 2.82 -3.58 0.98
C ALA A 98 2.20 -4.18 2.25
N ALA A 99 0.93 -4.60 2.17
CA ALA A 99 0.21 -5.23 3.28
C ALA A 99 0.78 -6.62 3.66
N TYR A 100 1.42 -7.31 2.71
CA TYR A 100 1.98 -8.65 2.91
C TYR A 100 2.97 -8.73 4.07
N LEU A 101 3.74 -7.67 4.32
CA LEU A 101 4.80 -7.68 5.33
C LEU A 101 4.28 -7.87 6.76
N ILE A 102 2.99 -7.60 7.03
CA ILE A 102 2.33 -7.93 8.31
C ILE A 102 2.48 -9.42 8.66
N THR A 103 2.45 -10.26 7.63
CA THR A 103 2.52 -11.71 7.82
C THR A 103 3.94 -12.22 8.06
N GLU A 104 4.98 -11.38 7.91
CA GLU A 104 6.38 -11.73 8.23
C GLU A 104 6.65 -11.79 9.75
N LEU A 105 5.70 -11.34 10.59
CA LEU A 105 5.73 -11.56 12.05
C LEU A 105 5.69 -13.04 12.44
N ASN A 106 5.50 -13.96 11.49
CA ASN A 106 5.53 -15.40 11.72
C ASN A 106 6.95 -15.99 11.98
N PHE A 107 8.00 -15.16 12.00
CA PHE A 107 9.39 -15.56 12.25
C PHE A 107 9.90 -16.68 11.33
N SER A 108 9.40 -16.77 10.10
CA SER A 108 9.78 -17.81 9.14
C SER A 108 11.27 -17.87 8.77
N HIS A 109 12.03 -16.81 9.06
CA HIS A 109 13.47 -16.72 8.85
C HIS A 109 14.30 -17.37 9.98
N ARG A 110 13.70 -17.64 11.14
CA ARG A 110 14.40 -18.20 12.31
C ARG A 110 14.38 -19.73 12.25
N LYS A 111 15.55 -20.35 12.44
CA LYS A 111 15.69 -21.82 12.52
C LYS A 111 16.04 -22.25 13.94
N GLU A 112 15.65 -23.46 14.31
CA GLU A 112 16.15 -24.09 15.54
C GLU A 112 17.68 -24.15 15.51
N GLY A 113 18.33 -23.72 16.59
CA GLY A 113 19.78 -23.61 16.67
C GLY A 113 20.37 -22.26 16.21
N ASP A 114 19.57 -21.33 15.69
CA ASP A 114 20.05 -19.97 15.42
C ASP A 114 20.45 -19.27 16.74
N GLY A 115 21.75 -18.93 16.88
CA GLY A 115 22.30 -18.18 18.03
C GLY A 115 21.88 -16.71 18.12
N VAL A 116 20.81 -16.31 17.42
CA VAL A 116 20.30 -14.94 17.40
C VAL A 116 19.40 -14.72 18.62
N PRO A 117 19.65 -13.69 19.45
CA PRO A 117 18.77 -13.33 20.56
C PRO A 117 17.35 -13.03 20.07
N MET A 118 16.34 -13.52 20.79
CA MET A 118 14.94 -13.37 20.40
C MET A 118 14.52 -11.89 20.31
N TRP A 119 15.01 -11.04 21.21
CA TRP A 119 14.72 -9.59 21.18
C TRP A 119 15.18 -8.93 19.88
N PHE A 120 16.28 -9.40 19.29
CA PHE A 120 16.79 -8.85 18.04
C PHE A 120 15.85 -9.21 16.88
N ASP A 121 15.43 -10.48 16.81
CA ASP A 121 14.49 -10.94 15.79
C ASP A 121 13.14 -10.20 15.91
N ILE A 122 12.65 -9.94 17.14
CA ILE A 122 11.43 -9.18 17.38
C ILE A 122 11.54 -7.76 16.82
N VAL A 123 12.62 -7.03 17.15
CA VAL A 123 12.82 -5.66 16.66
C VAL A 123 12.95 -5.65 15.13
N MET A 124 13.66 -6.61 14.56
CA MET A 124 13.82 -6.73 13.12
C MET A 124 12.50 -7.01 12.39
N THR A 125 11.72 -8.01 12.83
CA THR A 125 10.45 -8.36 12.17
C THR A 125 9.38 -7.30 12.38
N LEU A 126 9.37 -6.65 13.54
CA LEU A 126 8.50 -5.51 13.80
C LEU A 126 8.85 -4.33 12.88
N THR A 127 10.14 -4.01 12.73
CA THR A 127 10.58 -2.93 11.83
C THR A 127 10.22 -3.25 10.37
N LEU A 128 10.43 -4.50 9.92
CA LEU A 128 10.02 -4.95 8.59
C LEU A 128 8.50 -4.79 8.39
N THR A 129 7.72 -5.22 9.38
CA THR A 129 6.26 -5.10 9.35
C THR A 129 5.82 -3.63 9.28
N MET A 130 6.43 -2.76 10.10
CA MET A 130 6.15 -1.34 10.11
C MET A 130 6.53 -0.67 8.77
N SER A 131 7.63 -1.08 8.14
CA SER A 131 7.98 -0.63 6.78
C SER A 131 6.84 -0.92 5.79
N GLY A 132 6.29 -2.15 5.79
CA GLY A 132 5.17 -2.49 4.91
C GLY A 132 3.87 -1.72 5.22
N ILE A 133 3.52 -1.60 6.50
CA ILE A 133 2.33 -0.84 6.94
C ILE A 133 2.46 0.64 6.52
N LEU A 134 3.60 1.28 6.78
CA LEU A 134 3.82 2.67 6.39
C LEU A 134 3.76 2.83 4.86
N ASN A 135 4.35 1.91 4.10
CA ASN A 135 4.29 1.96 2.65
C ASN A 135 2.84 1.78 2.12
N ALA A 136 2.05 0.91 2.75
CA ALA A 136 0.64 0.72 2.44
C ALA A 136 -0.18 1.99 2.74
N ILE A 137 0.04 2.62 3.89
CA ILE A 137 -0.61 3.88 4.26
C ILE A 137 -0.25 4.97 3.26
N VAL A 138 1.04 5.22 3.02
CA VAL A 138 1.49 6.28 2.10
C VAL A 138 0.94 6.08 0.69
N SER A 139 1.07 4.87 0.14
CA SER A 139 0.59 4.59 -1.22
C SER A 139 -0.93 4.76 -1.35
N LEU A 140 -1.71 4.30 -0.37
CA LEU A 140 -3.16 4.48 -0.38
C LEU A 140 -3.56 5.94 -0.14
N SER A 141 -2.85 6.66 0.73
CA SER A 141 -3.06 8.09 0.97
C SER A 141 -2.81 8.92 -0.30
N LEU A 142 -1.79 8.59 -1.09
CA LEU A 142 -1.54 9.24 -2.39
C LEU A 142 -2.73 9.04 -3.34
N VAL A 143 -3.23 7.80 -3.45
CA VAL A 143 -4.39 7.48 -4.29
C VAL A 143 -5.65 8.18 -3.79
N GLN A 144 -5.95 8.13 -2.49
CA GLN A 144 -7.15 8.76 -1.94
C GLN A 144 -7.10 10.29 -2.05
N THR A 145 -5.92 10.89 -1.89
CA THR A 145 -5.70 12.33 -2.11
C THR A 145 -5.90 12.70 -3.57
N PHE A 146 -5.36 11.88 -4.50
CA PHE A 146 -5.58 12.08 -5.93
C PHE A 146 -7.06 12.01 -6.30
N LEU A 147 -7.79 11.02 -5.79
CA LEU A 147 -9.23 10.87 -6.01
C LEU A 147 -10.03 12.06 -5.49
N MET A 148 -9.63 12.59 -4.32
CA MET A 148 -10.27 13.76 -3.70
C MET A 148 -10.11 15.04 -4.55
N PHE A 149 -8.93 15.27 -5.14
CA PHE A 149 -8.67 16.48 -5.94
C PHE A 149 -8.89 16.28 -7.45
N GLY A 150 -8.94 15.05 -7.95
CA GLY A 150 -8.99 14.77 -9.38
C GLY A 150 -10.38 14.84 -10.01
N PHE A 151 -11.44 14.61 -9.22
CA PHE A 151 -12.80 14.43 -9.76
C PHE A 151 -13.79 15.55 -9.40
N ASP A 152 -13.53 16.39 -8.39
CA ASP A 152 -14.55 17.33 -7.89
C ASP A 152 -13.98 18.64 -7.30
N LEU A 153 -13.43 19.51 -8.17
CA LEU A 153 -13.12 20.90 -7.79
C LEU A 153 -14.26 21.90 -8.05
N ARG A 154 -15.37 21.45 -8.67
CA ARG A 154 -16.46 22.36 -9.08
C ARG A 154 -17.26 22.89 -7.90
N GLY A 155 -17.26 22.20 -6.76
CA GLY A 155 -17.98 22.56 -5.53
C GLY A 155 -17.17 23.31 -4.46
N GLY A 156 -15.89 23.63 -4.71
CA GLY A 156 -14.97 24.18 -3.70
C GLY A 156 -14.24 23.10 -2.87
N LEU A 157 -13.36 23.53 -1.97
CA LEU A 157 -12.54 22.62 -1.15
C LEU A 157 -13.38 21.97 -0.03
N PRO A 158 -13.52 20.63 0.00
CA PRO A 158 -14.32 19.95 1.01
C PRO A 158 -13.71 20.06 2.41
N THR A 159 -14.55 19.92 3.45
CA THR A 159 -14.11 19.97 4.85
C THR A 159 -13.34 18.73 5.30
N SER A 160 -13.70 17.60 4.73
CA SER A 160 -13.14 16.27 4.98
C SER A 160 -13.14 15.46 3.69
N PRO A 161 -12.35 14.37 3.60
CA PRO A 161 -12.37 13.53 2.41
C PRO A 161 -13.78 12.98 2.15
N PRO A 162 -14.31 13.05 0.92
CA PRO A 162 -15.64 12.57 0.59
C PRO A 162 -15.83 11.09 0.94
N ALA A 163 -17.03 10.69 1.38
CA ALA A 163 -17.33 9.33 1.84
C ALA A 163 -17.04 8.25 0.78
N TRP A 164 -17.22 8.56 -0.51
CA TRP A 164 -16.92 7.62 -1.60
C TRP A 164 -15.43 7.26 -1.68
N THR A 165 -14.53 8.20 -1.35
CA THR A 165 -13.08 7.94 -1.35
C THR A 165 -12.69 6.94 -0.26
N TRP A 166 -13.39 6.96 0.87
CA TRP A 166 -13.23 5.98 1.96
C TRP A 166 -13.76 4.61 1.57
N ALA A 167 -14.88 4.54 0.84
CA ALA A 167 -15.39 3.27 0.31
C ALA A 167 -14.40 2.63 -0.68
N VAL A 168 -13.77 3.43 -1.55
CA VAL A 168 -12.70 2.97 -2.44
C VAL A 168 -11.50 2.48 -1.63
N ALA A 169 -11.03 3.25 -0.64
CA ALA A 169 -9.92 2.85 0.21
C ALA A 169 -10.21 1.53 0.95
N ALA A 170 -11.41 1.38 1.51
CA ALA A 170 -11.84 0.13 2.15
C ALA A 170 -11.88 -1.04 1.16
N GLY A 171 -12.38 -0.84 -0.06
CA GLY A 171 -12.36 -1.85 -1.12
C GLY A 171 -10.94 -2.30 -1.47
N ILE A 172 -10.00 -1.36 -1.61
CA ILE A 172 -8.59 -1.65 -1.88
C ILE A 172 -7.96 -2.45 -0.72
N LEU A 173 -8.20 -2.03 0.53
CA LEU A 173 -7.70 -2.75 1.71
C LEU A 173 -8.26 -4.18 1.80
N LEU A 174 -9.54 -4.37 1.49
CA LEU A 174 -10.18 -5.67 1.48
C LEU A 174 -9.57 -6.58 0.41
N LEU A 175 -9.42 -6.08 -0.81
CA LEU A 175 -8.75 -6.79 -1.90
C LEU A 175 -7.28 -7.10 -1.57
N ALA A 176 -6.60 -6.19 -0.86
CA ALA A 176 -5.25 -6.41 -0.37
C ALA A 176 -5.18 -7.63 0.54
N CYS A 177 -6.08 -7.72 1.52
CA CYS A 177 -6.12 -8.82 2.48
C CYS A 177 -6.40 -10.17 1.79
N VAL A 178 -7.32 -10.19 0.82
CA VAL A 178 -7.57 -11.37 -0.02
C VAL A 178 -6.32 -11.73 -0.82
N GLY A 179 -5.64 -10.76 -1.44
CA GLY A 179 -4.41 -10.96 -2.18
C GLY A 179 -3.27 -11.52 -1.33
N VAL A 180 -3.10 -11.01 -0.11
CA VAL A 180 -2.11 -11.53 0.86
C VAL A 180 -2.43 -12.97 1.25
N TRP A 181 -3.69 -13.26 1.55
CA TRP A 181 -4.13 -14.63 1.87
C TRP A 181 -3.85 -15.58 0.70
N MET A 182 -4.20 -15.19 -0.53
CA MET A 182 -3.92 -15.97 -1.73
C MET A 182 -2.42 -16.23 -1.91
N GLY A 183 -1.59 -15.21 -1.72
CA GLY A 183 -0.12 -15.34 -1.81
C GLY A 183 0.44 -16.35 -0.80
N ARG A 184 -0.05 -16.31 0.45
CA ARG A 184 0.43 -17.19 1.54
C ARG A 184 -0.11 -18.62 1.45
N MET A 185 -1.40 -18.79 1.22
CA MET A 185 -2.07 -20.09 1.33
C MET A 185 -2.09 -20.87 0.02
N ILE A 186 -2.18 -20.18 -1.13
CA ILE A 186 -2.29 -20.82 -2.45
C ILE A 186 -0.94 -20.90 -3.16
N ARG A 187 0.06 -20.09 -2.74
CA ARG A 187 1.43 -20.03 -3.30
C ARG A 187 1.40 -20.00 -4.84
N LEU A 188 1.05 -18.84 -5.38
CA LEU A 188 0.93 -18.65 -6.82
C LEU A 188 2.28 -18.79 -7.52
N ASN A 189 2.32 -19.52 -8.62
CA ASN A 189 3.50 -19.59 -9.49
C ASN A 189 3.46 -18.44 -10.51
N SER A 190 4.61 -18.06 -11.08
CA SER A 190 4.69 -16.99 -12.10
C SER A 190 3.76 -17.26 -13.31
N TRP A 191 3.52 -18.54 -13.64
CA TRP A 191 2.61 -18.97 -14.71
C TRP A 191 1.12 -18.86 -14.38
N ASP A 192 0.75 -18.75 -13.09
CA ASP A 192 -0.64 -18.59 -12.66
C ASP A 192 -1.17 -17.17 -12.98
N ILE A 193 -0.28 -16.20 -13.12
CA ILE A 193 -0.60 -14.79 -13.46
C ILE A 193 -0.89 -14.64 -14.97
N VAL A 194 -0.21 -15.42 -15.81
CA VAL A 194 -0.35 -15.37 -17.28
C VAL A 194 -1.71 -15.91 -17.74
N LEU A 195 -2.33 -16.80 -16.96
CA LEU A 195 -3.60 -17.46 -17.29
C LEU A 195 -4.61 -17.29 -16.14
N PRO A 196 -5.43 -16.22 -16.15
CA PRO A 196 -6.34 -15.89 -15.05
C PRO A 196 -7.36 -17.00 -14.74
N TRP A 197 -7.72 -17.83 -15.72
CA TRP A 197 -8.59 -18.98 -15.47
C TRP A 197 -7.93 -20.02 -14.53
N ARG A 198 -6.61 -20.25 -14.65
CA ARG A 198 -5.88 -21.21 -13.81
C ARG A 198 -5.83 -20.74 -12.36
N LEU A 199 -5.68 -19.43 -12.15
CA LEU A 199 -5.78 -18.80 -10.84
C LEU A 199 -7.16 -19.07 -10.21
N LEU A 200 -8.23 -18.79 -10.94
CA LEU A 200 -9.60 -19.01 -10.47
C LEU A 200 -9.90 -20.48 -10.19
N ALA A 201 -9.42 -21.40 -11.04
CA ALA A 201 -9.56 -22.83 -10.82
C ALA A 201 -8.77 -23.33 -9.61
N LYS A 202 -7.57 -22.80 -9.36
CA LYS A 202 -6.75 -23.11 -8.18
C LYS A 202 -7.41 -22.58 -6.91
N LEU A 203 -7.91 -21.35 -6.95
CA LEU A 203 -8.69 -20.73 -5.87
C LEU A 203 -9.95 -21.54 -5.55
N GLY A 204 -10.75 -21.88 -6.57
CA GLY A 204 -11.97 -22.67 -6.39
C GLY A 204 -11.70 -24.06 -5.82
N ARG A 205 -10.63 -24.74 -6.26
CA ARG A 205 -10.22 -26.03 -5.67
C ARG A 205 -9.78 -25.90 -4.21
N HIS A 206 -9.08 -24.83 -3.86
CA HIS A 206 -8.63 -24.60 -2.48
C HIS A 206 -9.82 -24.29 -1.55
N LEU A 207 -10.75 -23.44 -2.00
CA LEU A 207 -11.93 -23.05 -1.22
C LEU A 207 -12.95 -24.19 -1.04
N ARG A 208 -12.94 -25.19 -1.92
CA ARG A 208 -13.77 -26.41 -1.75
C ARG A 208 -13.30 -27.33 -0.62
N GLN A 209 -12.08 -27.13 -0.10
CA GLN A 209 -11.61 -27.90 1.05
C GLN A 209 -12.33 -27.44 2.33
N PRO A 210 -12.69 -28.37 3.23
CA PRO A 210 -13.40 -28.02 4.45
C PRO A 210 -12.57 -27.03 5.29
N GLY A 211 -13.23 -25.98 5.79
CA GLY A 211 -12.61 -24.95 6.63
C GLY A 211 -11.87 -23.82 5.90
N LYS A 212 -11.54 -23.97 4.60
CA LYS A 212 -10.75 -22.94 3.87
C LYS A 212 -11.49 -21.64 3.60
N VAL A 213 -12.82 -21.70 3.42
CA VAL A 213 -13.64 -20.47 3.35
C VAL A 213 -13.61 -19.73 4.68
N GLY A 214 -13.72 -20.43 5.80
CA GLY A 214 -13.64 -19.84 7.15
C GLY A 214 -12.26 -19.23 7.41
N GLU A 215 -11.19 -19.89 6.99
CA GLU A 215 -9.82 -19.37 7.07
C GLU A 215 -9.64 -18.08 6.24
N LEU A 216 -10.14 -18.06 4.99
CA LEU A 216 -10.12 -16.85 4.14
C LEU A 216 -10.86 -15.69 4.82
N VAL A 217 -12.09 -15.94 5.29
CA VAL A 217 -12.92 -14.90 5.92
C VAL A 217 -12.28 -14.40 7.21
N GLY A 218 -11.82 -15.30 8.08
CA GLY A 218 -11.18 -14.95 9.34
C GLY A 218 -9.88 -14.16 9.14
N PHE A 219 -9.02 -14.61 8.21
CA PHE A 219 -7.80 -13.90 7.86
C PHE A 219 -8.11 -12.51 7.29
N THR A 220 -9.04 -12.45 6.32
CA THR A 220 -9.39 -11.20 5.65
C THR A 220 -9.97 -10.19 6.62
N LEU A 221 -10.92 -10.59 7.46
CA LEU A 221 -11.59 -9.69 8.39
C LEU A 221 -10.63 -9.14 9.45
N THR A 222 -9.82 -10.01 10.06
CA THR A 222 -8.87 -9.60 11.12
C THR A 222 -7.83 -8.60 10.59
N HIS A 223 -7.25 -8.88 9.42
CA HIS A 223 -6.25 -7.99 8.81
C HIS A 223 -6.88 -6.73 8.23
N PHE A 224 -8.09 -6.82 7.66
CA PHE A 224 -8.83 -5.66 7.15
C PHE A 224 -9.13 -4.68 8.27
N VAL A 225 -9.66 -5.14 9.40
CA VAL A 225 -9.96 -4.27 10.56
C VAL A 225 -8.68 -3.60 11.06
N LEU A 226 -7.58 -4.35 11.22
CA LEU A 226 -6.29 -3.79 11.62
C LEU A 226 -5.82 -2.68 10.65
N LEU A 227 -5.76 -2.98 9.35
CA LEU A 227 -5.30 -2.03 8.34
C LEU A 227 -6.21 -0.82 8.21
N ALA A 228 -7.53 -1.02 8.27
CA ALA A 228 -8.51 0.06 8.21
C ALA A 228 -8.38 1.01 9.40
N LEU A 229 -8.19 0.48 10.62
CA LEU A 229 -7.96 1.30 11.82
C LEU A 229 -6.66 2.10 11.70
N LEU A 230 -5.54 1.45 11.34
CA LEU A 230 -4.25 2.11 11.19
C LEU A 230 -4.29 3.18 10.09
N TYR A 231 -4.90 2.86 8.95
CA TYR A 231 -5.04 3.80 7.85
C TYR A 231 -5.88 5.01 8.24
N THR A 232 -7.05 4.79 8.85
CA THR A 232 -7.96 5.86 9.26
C THR A 232 -7.31 6.74 10.32
N ALA A 233 -6.64 6.14 11.31
CA ALA A 233 -5.97 6.86 12.40
C ALA A 233 -4.88 7.82 11.89
N VAL A 234 -4.25 7.52 10.76
CA VAL A 234 -3.20 8.37 10.17
C VAL A 234 -3.79 9.32 9.13
N TYR A 235 -4.53 8.80 8.13
CA TYR A 235 -4.96 9.58 6.98
C TYR A 235 -6.07 10.58 7.31
N ALA A 236 -7.04 10.22 8.17
CA ALA A 236 -8.16 11.12 8.47
C ALA A 236 -7.71 12.46 9.10
N PRO A 237 -6.93 12.48 10.21
CA PRO A 237 -6.52 13.75 10.80
C PRO A 237 -5.57 14.55 9.88
N ILE A 238 -4.64 13.89 9.20
CA ILE A 238 -3.68 14.56 8.31
C ILE A 238 -4.41 15.22 7.14
N SER A 239 -5.31 14.50 6.47
CA SER A 239 -6.07 15.05 5.34
C SER A 239 -6.97 16.22 5.76
N MET A 240 -7.61 16.17 6.93
CA MET A 240 -8.40 17.27 7.46
C MET A 240 -7.55 18.51 7.78
N LEU A 241 -6.35 18.31 8.36
CA LEU A 241 -5.42 19.40 8.64
C LEU A 241 -4.94 20.06 7.35
N VAL A 242 -4.53 19.26 6.36
CA VAL A 242 -4.14 19.77 5.02
C VAL A 242 -5.29 20.54 4.37
N LEU A 243 -6.52 20.00 4.38
CA LEU A 243 -7.69 20.69 3.83
C LEU A 243 -8.00 22.01 4.58
N SER A 244 -7.76 22.08 5.89
CA SER A 244 -7.92 23.32 6.65
C SER A 244 -6.88 24.38 6.25
N GLU A 245 -5.61 24.00 6.07
CA GLU A 245 -4.55 24.90 5.64
C GLU A 245 -4.82 25.46 4.23
N ILE A 246 -5.19 24.58 3.28
CA ILE A 246 -5.50 25.01 1.90
C ILE A 246 -6.69 26.00 1.90
N ARG A 247 -7.70 25.76 2.74
CA ARG A 247 -8.85 26.69 2.85
C ARG A 247 -8.45 28.05 3.39
N LEU A 248 -7.64 28.11 4.45
CA LEU A 248 -7.13 29.37 5.00
C LEU A 248 -6.37 30.19 3.94
N ILE A 249 -5.58 29.53 3.10
CA ILE A 249 -4.87 30.17 1.98
C ILE A 249 -5.85 30.70 0.94
N SER A 250 -6.88 29.91 0.60
CA SER A 250 -7.88 30.30 -0.41
C SER A 250 -8.78 31.47 0.00
N THR A 251 -8.94 31.73 1.30
CA THR A 251 -9.81 32.80 1.85
C THR A 251 -9.06 34.04 2.32
N GLY A 252 -7.72 34.11 2.17
CA GLY A 252 -6.93 35.27 2.57
C GLY A 252 -7.12 36.49 1.65
N PRO A 253 -6.97 37.74 2.16
CA PRO A 253 -7.06 38.93 1.32
C PRO A 253 -5.95 38.92 0.26
N ARG A 254 -6.34 39.13 -1.01
CA ARG A 254 -5.43 39.26 -2.16
C ARG A 254 -4.60 40.53 -2.07
#